data_AF-A0A2D6PZU2-F1
#
_entry.id   AF-A0A2D6PZU2-F1
#
_cell.length_a   1.000
_cell.length_b   1.000
_cell.length_c   1.000
_cell.angle_alpha   90.00
_cell.angle_beta   90.00
_cell.angle_gamma   90.00
#
_symmetry.space_group_name_H-M   'P 1'
#
loop_
_entity.id
_entity.type
_entity.pdbx_description
1 polymer ?
#
loop_
_entity_poly.entity_id
_entity_poly.type
_entity_poly.pdbx_seq_one_letter_code
_entity_poly.pdbx_strand_id
1 'polypeptide(L)' 'MADIGKFVDRRLHPVRVALGLMNHELELSRGESVITLDREVVRSLIETMSLFVEDFEVSNRALRDNQQKKFAQASGSKVG' A
#
# COMPACT_ATOMS: atom_id res chain seq x y z
N MET A 1 2.93 -19.67 -1.43
CA MET A 1 2.72 -18.70 -0.33
C MET A 1 3.92 -17.77 -0.08
N ALA A 2 5.15 -18.09 -0.50
CA ALA A 2 6.34 -17.26 -0.24
C ALA A 2 6.40 -15.89 -0.94
N ASP A 3 5.53 -15.62 -1.92
CA ASP A 3 5.58 -14.39 -2.74
C ASP A 3 4.84 -13.21 -2.10
N ILE A 4 3.72 -13.47 -1.41
CA ILE A 4 2.91 -12.41 -0.77
C ILE A 4 3.69 -11.71 0.34
N GLY A 5 4.50 -12.44 1.12
CA GLY A 5 5.30 -11.86 2.20
C GLY A 5 6.33 -10.84 1.68
N LYS A 6 7.06 -11.17 0.62
CA LYS A 6 8.01 -10.24 -0.03
C LYS A 6 7.29 -9.09 -0.75
N PHE A 7 6.06 -9.33 -1.22
CA PHE A 7 5.23 -8.35 -1.91
C PHE A 7 4.68 -7.28 -0.96
N VAL A 8 4.15 -7.70 0.18
CA VAL A 8 3.66 -6.82 1.25
C VAL A 8 4.81 -5.95 1.77
N ASP A 9 5.99 -6.52 1.99
CA ASP A 9 7.10 -5.78 2.60
C ASP A 9 7.66 -4.63 1.73
N ARG A 10 7.67 -4.80 0.39
CA ARG A 10 8.11 -3.75 -0.54
C ARG A 10 7.04 -2.67 -0.77
N ARG A 11 5.76 -3.05 -0.78
CA ARG A 11 4.66 -2.11 -1.07
C ARG A 11 4.15 -1.35 0.15
N LEU A 12 4.52 -1.74 1.37
CA LEU A 12 4.22 -0.97 2.58
C LEU A 12 5.12 0.26 2.76
N HIS A 13 6.10 0.51 1.87
CA HIS A 13 7.01 1.64 2.01
C HIS A 13 6.30 3.01 2.08
N PRO A 14 5.32 3.33 1.21
CA PRO A 14 4.58 4.60 1.32
C PRO A 14 3.81 4.72 2.64
N VAL A 15 3.25 3.62 3.14
CA VAL A 15 2.57 3.58 4.43
C VAL A 15 3.55 3.83 5.58
N ARG A 16 4.75 3.25 5.53
CA ARG A 16 5.80 3.48 6.52
C ARG A 16 6.30 4.92 6.49
N VAL A 17 6.43 5.53 5.31
CA VAL A 17 6.79 6.95 5.15
C VAL A 17 5.71 7.84 5.75
N ALA A 18 4.44 7.61 5.39
CA ALA A 18 3.28 8.32 5.93
C ALA A 18 3.22 8.25 7.47
N LEU A 19 3.42 7.06 8.04
CA LEU A 19 3.46 6.86 9.49
C LEU A 19 4.64 7.59 10.15
N GLY A 20 5.83 7.56 9.53
CA GLY A 20 7.00 8.28 10.02
C GLY A 20 6.78 9.79 10.05
N LEU A 21 6.16 10.33 9.00
CA LEU A 21 5.82 11.74 8.88
C LEU A 21 4.83 12.17 9.98
N MET A 22 3.75 11.41 10.18
CA MET A 22 2.79 11.69 11.25
C MET A 22 3.36 11.53 12.65
N ASN A 23 4.21 10.53 12.90
CA ASN A 23 4.88 10.37 14.18
C ASN A 23 5.83 11.55 14.47
N HIS A 24 6.50 12.08 13.45
CA HIS A 24 7.34 13.26 13.60
C HIS A 24 6.53 14.48 14.03
N GLU A 25 5.42 14.77 13.35
CA GLU A 25 4.52 15.87 13.70
C GLU A 25 3.95 15.72 15.12
N LEU A 26 3.56 14.49 15.52
CA LEU A 26 3.08 14.21 16.87
C LEU A 26 4.14 14.46 17.95
N GLU A 27 5.41 14.11 17.68
CA GLU A 27 6.49 14.38 18.63
C GLU A 27 6.82 15.87 18.72
N LEU A 28 6.71 16.61 17.62
CA LEU A 28 6.87 18.07 17.63
C LEU A 28 5.79 18.76 18.46
N SER A 29 4.54 18.29 18.39
CA SER A 29 3.43 18.81 19.20
C SER A 29 3.30 18.17 20.59
N ARG A 30 4.36 17.51 21.08
CA ARG A 30 4.30 16.81 22.36
C ARG A 30 4.07 17.77 23.54
N GLY A 31 2.97 17.55 24.26
CA GLY A 31 2.58 18.36 25.41
C GLY A 31 1.70 19.56 25.06
N GLU A 32 1.40 19.77 23.78
CA GLU A 32 0.43 20.75 23.32
C GLU A 32 -0.99 20.21 23.46
N SER A 33 -1.95 21.08 23.80
CA SER A 33 -3.38 20.72 23.83
C SER A 33 -4.03 20.77 22.44
N VAL A 34 -3.37 21.40 21.47
CA VAL A 34 -3.81 21.55 20.09
C VAL A 34 -2.64 21.25 19.17
N ILE A 35 -2.82 20.30 18.27
CA ILE A 35 -1.82 19.93 17.27
C ILE A 35 -2.07 20.78 16.03
N THR A 36 -1.04 21.49 15.58
CA THR A 36 -1.12 22.33 14.37
C THR A 36 -0.29 21.66 13.28
N LEU A 37 -0.93 21.15 12.24
CA LEU A 37 -0.25 20.48 11.13
C LEU A 37 -0.05 21.44 9.96
N ASP A 38 1.15 21.44 9.39
CA ASP A 38 1.41 22.16 8.14
C ASP A 38 0.54 21.57 7.02
N ARG A 39 -0.11 22.47 6.25
CA ARG A 39 -0.94 22.10 5.11
C ARG A 39 -0.17 21.31 4.06
N GLU A 40 1.09 21.63 3.82
CA GLU A 40 1.93 20.92 2.84
C GLU A 40 2.31 19.52 3.34
N VAL A 41 2.51 19.35 4.64
CA VAL A 41 2.68 18.03 5.29
C VAL A 41 1.44 17.17 5.09
N VAL A 42 0.25 17.72 5.36
CA VAL A 42 -1.02 17.02 5.14
C VAL A 42 -1.23 16.68 3.67
N ARG A 43 -0.90 17.59 2.75
CA ARG A 43 -0.99 17.33 1.31
C ARG A 43 -0.07 16.18 0.90
N SER A 44 1.19 16.22 1.32
CA SER A 44 2.18 15.19 1.01
C SER A 44 1.75 13.81 1.56
N LEU A 45 1.15 13.78 2.74
CA LEU A 45 0.57 12.56 3.31
C LEU A 45 -0.56 12.00 2.42
N ILE A 46 -1.49 12.86 2.00
CA ILE A 46 -2.62 12.46 1.12
C ILE A 46 -2.11 11.92 -0.21
N GLU A 47 -1.15 12.59 -0.84
CA GLU A 47 -0.55 12.16 -2.10
C GLU A 47 0.14 10.80 -1.95
N THR A 48 0.96 10.63 -0.90
CA THR A 48 1.66 9.38 -0.60
C THR A 48 0.69 8.21 -0.40
N MET A 49 -0.40 8.44 0.32
CA MET A 49 -1.43 7.42 0.55
C MET A 49 -2.25 7.12 -0.72
N SER A 50 -2.50 8.12 -1.55
CA SER A 50 -3.21 7.95 -2.83
C SER A 50 -2.40 7.07 -3.80
N LEU A 51 -1.10 7.32 -3.90
CA LEU A 51 -0.18 6.49 -4.69
C LEU A 51 -0.18 5.03 -4.21
N PHE A 52 -0.17 4.82 -2.89
CA PHE A 52 -0.25 3.47 -2.32
C PHE A 52 -1.54 2.74 -2.70
N VAL A 53 -2.69 3.43 -2.64
CA VAL A 53 -3.99 2.85 -3.02
C VAL A 53 -3.99 2.44 -4.49
N GLU A 54 -3.52 3.33 -5.38
CA GLU A 54 -3.42 3.04 -6.82
C GLU A 54 -2.53 1.81 -7.07
N ASP A 55 -1.35 1.78 -6.45
CA ASP A 55 -0.42 0.67 -6.55
C ASP A 55 -1.02 -0.65 -6.06
N PHE A 56 -1.74 -0.60 -4.95
CA PHE A 56 -2.40 -1.76 -4.37
C PHE A 56 -3.51 -2.29 -5.29
N GLU A 57 -4.32 -1.40 -5.86
CA GLU A 57 -5.39 -1.80 -6.78
C GLU A 57 -4.87 -2.45 -8.06
N VAL A 58 -3.87 -1.84 -8.71
CA VAL A 58 -3.25 -2.40 -9.92
C VAL A 58 -2.68 -3.79 -9.64
N SER A 59 -2.01 -3.95 -8.51
CA SER A 59 -1.43 -5.23 -8.09
C SER A 59 -2.46 -6.29 -7.79
N ASN A 60 -3.52 -5.92 -7.08
CA ASN A 60 -4.57 -6.85 -6.69
C ASN A 60 -5.35 -7.33 -7.91
N ARG A 61 -5.58 -6.45 -8.90
CA ARG A 61 -6.12 -6.84 -10.22
C ARG A 61 -5.20 -7.84 -10.92
N ALA A 62 -3.90 -7.55 -11.03
CA ALA A 62 -2.93 -8.45 -11.66
C ALA A 62 -2.85 -9.82 -10.98
N LEU A 63 -2.97 -9.87 -9.63
CA LEU A 63 -3.01 -11.11 -8.88
C LEU A 63 -4.25 -11.95 -9.24
N ARG A 64 -5.43 -11.32 -9.30
CA ARG A 64 -6.68 -11.98 -9.68
C ARG A 64 -6.62 -12.53 -11.10
N ASP A 65 -6.14 -11.73 -12.06
CA ASP A 65 -6.00 -12.15 -13.46
C ASP A 65 -5.06 -13.35 -13.61
N ASN A 66 -3.93 -13.34 -12.88
CA ASN A 66 -2.99 -14.46 -12.88
C ASN A 66 -3.56 -15.72 -12.24
N GLN A 67 -4.39 -15.60 -11.20
CA GLN A 67 -5.10 -16.75 -10.63
C GLN A 67 -6.08 -17.32 -11.66
N GLN A 68 -6.87 -16.47 -12.30
CA GLN A 68 -7.86 -16.89 -13.30
C GLN A 68 -7.21 -17.59 -14.51
N LYS A 69 -6.08 -17.07 -15.00
CA LYS A 69 -5.28 -17.72 -16.05
C LYS A 69 -4.75 -19.10 -15.64
N LYS A 70 -4.27 -19.25 -14.40
CA LYS A 70 -3.81 -20.55 -13.87
C LYS A 70 -4.96 -21.56 -13.77
N PHE A 71 -6.14 -21.13 -13.32
CA PHE A 71 -7.32 -21.99 -13.28
C PHE A 71 -7.79 -22.40 -14.68
N ALA A 72 -7.79 -21.49 -15.66
CA ALA A 72 -8.14 -21.79 -17.04
C ALA A 72 -7.16 -22.79 -17.68
N GLN A 73 -5.84 -22.63 -17.49
CA GLN A 73 -4.84 -23.57 -17.99
C GLN A 73 -4.98 -24.96 -17.36
N ALA A 74 -5.18 -25.03 -16.04
CA ALA A 74 -5.38 -26.31 -15.33
C ALA A 74 -6.67 -27.04 -15.77
N SER A 75 -7.68 -26.29 -16.22
CA SER A 75 -8.95 -26.84 -16.70
C SER A 75 -8.88 -27.31 -18.16
N GLY A 76 -8.05 -26.66 -19.00
CA GLY A 76 -7.83 -27.02 -20.40
C GLY A 76 -6.95 -28.27 -20.59
N SER A 77 -6.07 -28.59 -19.64
CA SER A 77 -5.17 -29.75 -19.75
C SER A 77 -5.80 -31.12 -19.44
N LYS A 78 -7.09 -31.17 -19.08
CA LYS A 78 -7.81 -32.44 -18.79
C LYS A 78 -8.60 -33.01 -19.97
N VAL A 79 -8.63 -32.33 -21.12
CA VAL A 79 -9.30 -32.80 -22.34
C VAL A 79 -8.25 -32.86 -23.45
N GLY A 80 -7.41 -33.89 -23.39
CA GLY A 80 -6.35 -34.17 -24.37
C GLY A 80 -5.89 -35.61 -24.20
#